data_AF-A0A432FKK5-F1
#
_entry.id   AF-A0A432FKK5-F1
#
_cell.length_a   1.000
_cell.length_b   1.000
_cell.length_c   1.000
_cell.angle_alpha   90.00
_cell.angle_beta   90.00
_cell.angle_gamma   90.00
#
_symmetry.space_group_name_H-M   'P 1'
#
loop_
_entity.id
_entity.type
_entity.pdbx_description
1 polymer ?
#
loop_
_entity_poly.entity_id
_entity_poly.type
_entity_poly.pdbx_seq_one_letter_code
_entity_poly.pdbx_strand_id
1 'polypeptide(L)'
;MSLEPAVVSAVTALVAVIVGPLVSVYVAKNQINASVVSTNRQTWINRLRDELATLVGIVHHLPSAHANESISTDTAIAEYGKFVEKFQVVKLLINPKEADHQELIRLIESANKKIIGLFP
;
A
#
# COMPACT_ATOMS: atom_id res chain seq x y z
N MET A 1 14.61 -62.98 -4.14
CA MET A 1 15.67 -62.22 -4.84
C MET A 1 15.87 -60.93 -4.08
N SER A 2 16.85 -60.87 -3.18
CA SER A 2 17.18 -59.67 -2.41
C SER A 2 17.89 -58.68 -3.33
N LEU A 3 17.38 -57.45 -3.41
CA LEU A 3 18.09 -56.38 -4.12
C LEU A 3 19.41 -56.09 -3.38
N GLU A 4 20.51 -55.98 -4.12
CA GLU A 4 21.77 -55.58 -3.53
C GLU A 4 21.67 -54.15 -2.96
N PRO A 5 22.24 -53.87 -1.77
CA PRO A 5 22.21 -52.54 -1.16
C PRO A 5 22.74 -51.44 -2.09
N ALA A 6 23.72 -51.75 -2.94
CA ALA A 6 24.28 -50.81 -3.92
C ALA A 6 23.24 -50.35 -4.96
N VAL A 7 22.36 -51.26 -5.42
CA VAL A 7 21.31 -50.94 -6.40
C VAL A 7 20.26 -50.03 -5.77
N VAL A 8 19.84 -50.31 -4.53
CA VAL A 8 18.90 -49.46 -3.80
C VAL A 8 19.48 -48.06 -3.58
N SER A 9 20.76 -47.97 -3.21
CA SER A 9 21.46 -46.69 -3.04
C SER A 9 21.57 -45.90 -4.34
N ALA A 10 21.94 -46.56 -5.45
CA ALA A 10 22.09 -45.91 -6.75
C ALA A 10 20.75 -45.37 -7.28
N VAL A 11 19.66 -46.14 -7.15
CA VAL A 11 18.32 -45.69 -7.54
C VAL A 11 17.85 -44.52 -6.67
N THR A 12 18.08 -44.58 -5.35
CA THR A 12 17.72 -43.49 -4.45
C THR A 12 18.47 -42.21 -4.78
N ALA A 13 19.78 -42.31 -5.07
CA ALA A 13 20.59 -41.17 -5.49
C ALA A 13 20.11 -40.58 -6.82
N LEU A 14 19.77 -41.43 -7.80
CA LEU A 14 19.24 -40.98 -9.09
C LEU A 14 17.91 -40.22 -8.94
N VAL A 15 16.99 -40.76 -8.12
CA VAL A 15 15.72 -40.09 -7.82
C VAL A 15 15.96 -38.76 -7.10
N ALA A 16 16.85 -38.72 -6.12
CA ALA A 16 17.15 -37.50 -5.37
C ALA A 16 17.69 -36.38 -6.26
N VAL A 17 18.57 -36.70 -7.22
CA VAL A 17 19.16 -35.73 -8.17
C VAL A 17 18.12 -35.15 -9.13
N ILE A 18 17.02 -35.86 -9.40
CA ILE A 18 15.92 -35.36 -10.26
C ILE A 18 14.86 -34.62 -9.43
N VAL A 19 14.42 -35.22 -8.33
CA VAL A 19 13.33 -34.68 -7.49
C VAL A 19 13.79 -33.43 -6.74
N GLY A 20 15.02 -33.39 -6.24
CA GLY A 20 15.56 -32.24 -5.49
C GLY A 20 15.48 -30.92 -6.27
N PRO A 21 16.02 -30.84 -7.50
CA PRO A 21 15.89 -29.66 -8.35
C PRO A 21 14.45 -29.31 -8.71
N LEU A 22 13.59 -30.30 -9.01
CA LEU A 22 12.18 -30.05 -9.36
C LEU A 22 11.41 -29.40 -8.20
N VAL A 23 11.56 -29.94 -6.99
CA VAL A 23 10.95 -29.38 -5.77
C VAL A 23 11.53 -27.99 -5.49
N SER A 24 12.84 -27.80 -5.66
CA SER A 24 13.50 -26.51 -5.46
C SER A 24 12.95 -25.43 -6.39
N VAL A 25 12.78 -25.74 -7.68
CA VAL A 25 12.18 -24.80 -8.65
C VAL A 25 10.73 -24.51 -8.30
N TYR A 26 9.95 -25.52 -7.89
CA TYR A 26 8.56 -25.33 -7.48
C TYR A 26 8.45 -24.38 -6.28
N VAL A 27 9.24 -24.61 -5.23
CA VAL A 27 9.26 -23.77 -4.03
C VAL A 27 9.73 -22.34 -4.36
N ALA A 28 10.80 -22.20 -5.14
CA ALA A 28 11.33 -20.90 -5.55
C ALA A 28 10.27 -20.08 -6.32
N LYS A 29 9.56 -20.69 -7.27
CA LYS A 29 8.47 -20.01 -8.00
C LYS A 29 7.37 -19.56 -7.06
N ASN A 30 6.97 -20.40 -6.11
CA ASN A 30 5.90 -20.08 -5.17
C ASN A 30 6.32 -18.95 -4.21
N GLN A 31 7.58 -18.97 -3.74
CA GLN A 31 8.16 -17.91 -2.91
C GLN A 31 8.27 -16.58 -3.65
N ILE A 32 8.71 -16.58 -4.91
CA ILE A 32 8.78 -15.36 -5.74
C ILE A 32 7.38 -14.77 -5.90
N ASN A 33 6.39 -15.59 -6.27
CA ASN A 33 5.02 -15.11 -6.45
C ASN A 33 4.45 -14.53 -5.15
N ALA A 34 4.63 -15.24 -4.02
CA ALA A 34 4.18 -14.77 -2.72
C ALA A 34 4.90 -13.47 -2.30
N SER A 35 6.21 -13.39 -2.53
CA SER A 35 7.04 -12.23 -2.23
C SER A 35 6.63 -11.00 -3.04
N VAL A 36 6.39 -11.18 -4.35
CA VAL A 36 5.92 -10.10 -5.23
C VAL A 36 4.54 -9.59 -4.81
N VAL A 37 3.60 -10.48 -4.51
CA VAL A 37 2.26 -10.09 -4.04
C VAL A 37 2.35 -9.34 -2.70
N SER A 38 3.13 -9.86 -1.75
CA SER A 38 3.33 -9.23 -0.45
C SER A 38 3.99 -7.85 -0.59
N THR A 39 5.04 -7.76 -1.40
CA THR A 39 5.77 -6.50 -1.64
C THR A 39 4.88 -5.47 -2.31
N ASN A 40 4.13 -5.84 -3.34
CA ASN A 40 3.21 -4.92 -4.01
C ASN A 40 2.10 -4.42 -3.06
N ARG A 41 1.57 -5.30 -2.20
CA ARG A 41 0.61 -4.90 -1.16
C ARG A 41 1.23 -3.93 -0.16
N GLN A 42 2.45 -4.19 0.29
CA GLN A 42 3.15 -3.30 1.22
C GLN A 42 3.44 -1.93 0.59
N THR A 43 3.89 -1.90 -0.67
CA THR A 43 4.10 -0.66 -1.43
C THR A 43 2.81 0.14 -1.57
N TRP A 44 1.70 -0.54 -1.88
CA TRP A 44 0.38 0.09 -1.94
C TRP A 44 -0.05 0.67 -0.58
N ILE A 45 0.10 -0.08 0.52
CA ILE A 45 -0.22 0.38 1.88
C ILE A 45 0.64 1.60 2.27
N ASN A 46 1.95 1.53 2.02
CA ASN A 46 2.87 2.62 2.35
C ASN A 46 2.50 3.89 1.59
N ARG A 47 2.24 3.77 0.29
CA ARG A 47 1.79 4.91 -0.52
C ARG A 47 0.49 5.51 0.03
N LEU A 48 -0.50 4.69 0.36
CA LEU A 48 -1.75 5.18 0.95
C LEU A 48 -1.49 5.93 2.28
N ARG A 49 -0.62 5.40 3.13
CA ARG A 49 -0.24 6.05 4.40
C ARG A 49 0.44 7.40 4.18
N ASP A 50 1.32 7.51 3.20
CA ASP A 50 2.04 8.75 2.90
C ASP A 50 1.08 9.85 2.42
N GLU A 51 0.13 9.50 1.54
CA GLU A 51 -0.90 10.44 1.07
C GLU A 51 -1.84 10.85 2.22
N LEU A 52 -2.22 9.90 3.10
CA LEU A 52 -3.04 10.20 4.28
C LEU A 52 -2.31 11.07 5.30
N ALA A 53 -1.03 10.82 5.57
CA ALA A 53 -0.23 11.65 6.46
C ALA A 53 -0.16 13.10 5.96
N THR A 54 0.01 13.28 4.65
CA THR A 54 -0.02 14.60 4.01
C THR A 54 -1.38 15.27 4.18
N LEU A 55 -2.49 14.56 3.90
CA LEU A 55 -3.84 15.09 4.08
C LEU A 55 -4.10 15.50 5.53
N VAL A 56 -3.75 14.66 6.50
CA VAL A 56 -3.95 14.94 7.93
C VAL A 56 -3.12 16.16 8.36
N GLY A 57 -1.89 16.29 7.84
CA GLY A 57 -1.03 17.45 8.07
C GLY A 57 -1.67 18.74 7.59
N ILE A 58 -2.21 18.75 6.36
CA ILE A 58 -2.90 19.93 5.81
C ILE A 58 -4.17 20.24 6.63
N VAL A 59 -4.99 19.24 6.96
CA VAL A 59 -6.23 19.41 7.73
C VAL A 59 -5.95 20.00 9.12
N HIS A 60 -4.87 19.60 9.78
CA HIS A 60 -4.52 20.14 11.10
C HIS A 60 -3.91 21.54 11.03
N HIS A 61 -3.00 21.77 10.08
CA HIS A 61 -2.20 22.99 10.06
C HIS A 61 -2.90 24.16 9.36
N LEU A 62 -3.59 23.90 8.26
CA LEU A 62 -4.14 24.94 7.39
C LEU A 62 -5.17 25.84 8.10
N PRO A 63 -6.18 25.31 8.85
CA PRO A 63 -7.14 26.15 9.54
C PRO A 63 -6.52 27.04 10.61
N SER A 64 -5.62 26.49 11.43
CA SER A 64 -4.95 27.23 12.50
C SER A 64 -3.99 28.28 11.97
N ALA A 65 -3.25 27.97 10.90
CA ALA A 65 -2.28 28.90 10.31
C ALA A 65 -2.98 30.08 9.62
N HIS A 66 -4.11 29.82 8.94
CA HIS A 66 -4.90 30.87 8.31
C HIS A 66 -5.60 31.76 9.35
N ALA A 67 -6.18 31.18 10.40
CA ALA A 67 -6.83 31.93 11.47
C ALA A 67 -5.86 32.85 12.24
N ASN A 68 -4.59 32.47 12.35
CA ASN A 68 -3.54 33.26 13.00
C ASN A 68 -2.80 34.22 12.03
N GLU A 69 -3.33 34.45 10.81
CA GLU A 69 -2.71 35.29 9.77
C GLU A 69 -1.24 34.92 9.45
N SER A 70 -0.84 33.69 9.80
CA SER A 70 0.54 33.22 9.68
C SER A 70 0.89 32.79 8.24
N ILE A 71 -0.14 32.65 7.40
CA ILE A 71 -0.03 32.36 5.96
C ILE A 71 -0.95 33.30 5.19
N SER A 72 -0.51 33.73 4.00
CA SER A 72 -1.36 34.51 3.11
C SER A 72 -2.49 33.66 2.51
N THR A 73 -3.57 34.30 2.08
CA THR A 73 -4.69 33.65 1.39
C THR A 73 -4.22 32.87 0.16
N ASP A 74 -3.30 33.43 -0.64
CA ASP A 74 -2.72 32.75 -1.81
C ASP A 74 -1.99 31.45 -1.42
N THR A 75 -1.25 31.48 -0.31
CA THR A 75 -0.56 30.28 0.21
C THR A 75 -1.57 29.26 0.71
N ALA A 76 -2.63 29.69 1.39
CA ALA A 76 -3.70 28.83 1.86
C ALA A 76 -4.46 28.16 0.69
N ILE A 77 -4.72 28.90 -0.40
CA ILE A 77 -5.31 28.37 -1.63
C ILE A 77 -4.39 27.32 -2.28
N ALA A 78 -3.08 27.57 -2.32
CA ALA A 78 -2.12 26.62 -2.86
C ALA A 78 -2.06 25.31 -2.04
N GLU A 79 -2.04 25.41 -0.71
CA GLU A 79 -2.09 24.25 0.19
C GLU A 79 -3.42 23.50 0.10
N TYR A 80 -4.53 24.21 -0.10
CA TYR A 80 -5.82 23.59 -0.41
C TYR A 80 -5.81 22.86 -1.75
N GLY A 81 -5.17 23.42 -2.79
CA GLY A 81 -4.95 22.74 -4.07
C GLY A 81 -4.22 21.40 -3.89
N LYS A 82 -3.18 21.38 -3.06
CA LYS A 82 -2.49 20.12 -2.68
C LYS A 82 -3.44 19.16 -1.96
N PHE A 83 -4.26 19.62 -1.02
CA PHE A 83 -5.24 18.77 -0.36
C PHE A 83 -6.17 18.08 -1.36
N VAL A 84 -6.70 18.82 -2.34
CA VAL A 84 -7.59 18.28 -3.38
C VAL A 84 -6.87 17.22 -4.21
N GLU A 85 -5.66 17.49 -4.67
CA GLU A 85 -4.84 16.53 -5.43
C GLU A 85 -4.65 15.23 -4.64
N LYS A 86 -4.20 15.35 -3.38
CA LYS A 86 -3.96 14.22 -2.48
C LYS A 86 -5.21 13.41 -2.24
N PHE A 87 -6.35 14.08 -2.09
CA PHE A 87 -7.64 13.40 -1.93
C PHE A 87 -8.04 12.59 -3.17
N GLN A 88 -7.80 13.10 -4.39
CA GLN A 88 -8.04 12.33 -5.62
C GLN A 88 -7.13 11.10 -5.71
N VAL A 89 -5.86 11.24 -5.33
CA VAL A 89 -4.93 10.09 -5.29
C VAL A 89 -5.43 9.04 -4.31
N VAL A 90 -5.88 9.43 -3.11
CA VAL A 90 -6.47 8.50 -2.14
C VAL A 90 -7.69 7.79 -2.72
N LYS A 91 -8.59 8.50 -3.42
CA LYS A 91 -9.75 7.88 -4.11
C LYS A 91 -9.36 6.82 -5.13
N LEU A 92 -8.22 6.96 -5.80
CA LEU A 92 -7.71 5.98 -6.76
C LEU A 92 -7.00 4.80 -6.09
N LEU A 93 -6.43 5.00 -4.90
CA LEU A 93 -5.71 3.96 -4.16
C LEU A 93 -6.65 3.04 -3.39
N ILE A 94 -7.80 3.53 -2.94
CA ILE A 94 -8.72 2.76 -2.11
C ILE A 94 -9.69 1.89 -2.90
N ASN A 95 -10.15 0.81 -2.28
CA ASN A 95 -11.17 -0.06 -2.86
C ASN A 95 -12.58 0.49 -2.56
N PRO A 96 -13.37 0.88 -3.59
CA PRO A 96 -14.71 1.45 -3.38
C PRO A 96 -15.74 0.43 -2.88
N LYS A 97 -15.42 -0.87 -2.83
CA LYS A 97 -16.34 -1.90 -2.33
C LYS A 97 -16.20 -2.15 -0.84
N GLU A 98 -15.16 -1.61 -0.20
CA GLU A 98 -14.89 -1.82 1.22
C GLU A 98 -15.51 -0.71 2.07
N ALA A 99 -16.27 -1.10 3.09
CA ALA A 99 -16.99 -0.16 3.97
C ALA A 99 -16.03 0.79 4.70
N ASP A 100 -14.88 0.29 5.17
CA ASP A 100 -13.88 1.12 5.87
C ASP A 100 -13.30 2.20 4.96
N HIS A 101 -13.09 1.88 3.67
CA HIS A 101 -12.62 2.85 2.69
C HIS A 101 -13.69 3.89 2.34
N GLN A 102 -14.96 3.48 2.25
CA GLN A 102 -16.08 4.41 2.08
C GLN A 102 -16.17 5.39 3.27
N GLU A 103 -15.99 4.88 4.50
CA GLU A 103 -15.99 5.72 5.69
C GLU A 103 -14.80 6.68 5.71
N LEU A 104 -13.61 6.24 5.30
CA LEU A 104 -12.44 7.10 5.16
C LEU A 104 -12.70 8.26 4.17
N ILE A 105 -13.28 7.98 3.01
CA ILE A 105 -13.67 9.03 2.05
C ILE A 105 -14.62 10.01 2.71
N ARG A 106 -15.66 9.51 3.38
CA ARG A 106 -16.68 10.34 4.05
C ARG A 106 -16.06 11.27 5.09
N LEU A 107 -15.09 10.78 5.87
CA LEU A 107 -14.36 11.57 6.86
C LEU A 107 -13.51 12.66 6.20
N ILE A 108 -12.80 12.35 5.12
CA ILE A 108 -12.00 13.33 4.37
C ILE A 108 -12.90 14.40 3.74
N GLU A 109 -14.07 14.03 3.20
CA GLU A 109 -15.04 14.99 2.68
C GLU A 109 -15.63 15.89 3.78
N SER A 110 -15.85 15.34 4.97
CA SER A 110 -16.25 16.14 6.13
C SER A 110 -15.16 17.14 6.55
N ALA A 111 -13.89 16.76 6.47
CA ALA A 111 -12.78 17.66 6.73
C ALA A 111 -12.67 18.75 5.64
N ASN A 112 -12.84 18.38 4.37
CA ASN A 112 -12.84 19.28 3.23
C ASN A 112 -13.86 20.41 3.39
N LYS A 113 -15.10 20.09 3.80
CA LYS A 113 -16.15 21.09 4.04
C LYS A 113 -15.74 22.14 5.08
N LYS A 114 -15.01 21.73 6.12
CA LYS A 114 -14.51 22.66 7.16
C LYS A 114 -13.41 23.57 6.60
N ILE A 115 -12.55 23.04 5.73
CA ILE A 115 -11.47 23.82 5.11
C ILE A 115 -12.03 24.85 4.12
N ILE A 116 -12.99 24.45 3.27
CA ILE A 116 -13.63 25.37 2.30
C ILE A 116 -14.28 26.55 3.04
N GLY A 117 -14.90 26.32 4.19
CA GLY A 117 -15.51 27.39 5.00
C GLY A 117 -14.53 28.42 5.58
N LEU A 118 -13.22 28.24 5.42
CA LEU A 118 -12.20 29.24 5.79
C LEU A 118 -11.95 30.28 4.70
N PHE A 119 -12.35 29.99 3.46
CA PHE A 119 -12.18 30.90 2.34
C PHE A 119 -13.50 31.65 2.09
N PRO A 120 -13.47 32.99 1.95
CA PRO A 120 -14.66 33.80 1.69
C PRO A 120 -15.26 33.57 0.31
#